data_AF-A0A917P6S7-F1
#
_entry.id   AF-A0A917P6S7-F1
#
_cell.length_a   1.000
_cell.length_b   1.000
_cell.length_c   1.000
_cell.angle_alpha   90.00
_cell.angle_beta   90.00
_cell.angle_gamma   90.00
#
_symmetry.space_group_name_H-M   'P 1'
#
loop_
_entity.id
_entity.type
_entity.pdbx_description
1 polymer ?
#
loop_
_entity_poly.entity_id
_entity_poly.type
_entity_poly.pdbx_seq_one_letter_code
_entity_poly.pdbx_strand_id
1 'polypeptide(L)'
;MATSAARPIPREGRVRRAADLRPGQDPSARRCSSRVDAATIVAMTDIETAVHHRPDSLLRVVPSIGAGVAAIGMALYQVLTPGAPQATFGSALDFLRDGLFLLYLVASIAAMVLARRQGLLPGIGAWLVGVGYGLLVIGVGAGLVLQRDPEWFGILGLPGNLLAMAGFITAAIVAWRARRIPGWVTLLLAVGGFFAVLATEFGTSVLIGCFWLWTARGVLRPARES
;
A
#
# COMPACT_ATOMS: atom_id res chain seq x y z
N MET A 1 27.66 -1.24 41.41
CA MET A 1 28.68 -0.18 41.30
C MET A 1 29.34 -0.26 39.93
N ALA A 2 28.96 0.64 39.01
CA ALA A 2 29.75 1.10 37.89
C ALA A 2 29.05 2.37 37.38
N THR A 3 29.63 3.50 37.74
CA THR A 3 29.17 4.86 37.53
C THR A 3 29.66 5.39 36.18
N SER A 4 28.85 6.26 35.57
CA SER A 4 29.27 7.46 34.84
C SER A 4 29.89 7.31 33.44
N ALA A 5 29.23 7.92 32.44
CA ALA A 5 29.76 9.14 31.80
C ALA A 5 28.72 9.68 30.79
N ALA A 6 27.91 10.64 31.22
CA ALA A 6 27.08 11.44 30.32
C ALA A 6 27.94 12.52 29.65
N ARG A 7 27.96 12.55 28.31
CA ARG A 7 28.57 13.66 27.55
C ARG A 7 27.57 14.80 27.36
N PRO A 8 27.94 16.06 27.63
CA PRO A 8 27.10 17.22 27.36
C PRO A 8 27.12 17.58 25.86
N ILE A 9 25.95 17.88 25.30
CA ILE A 9 25.80 18.43 23.95
C ILE A 9 25.80 19.97 24.04
N PRO A 10 26.60 20.70 23.23
CA PRO A 10 26.62 22.16 23.25
C PRO A 10 25.32 22.76 22.69
N ARG A 11 24.73 23.69 23.45
CA ARG A 11 23.71 24.63 22.98
C ARG A 11 24.41 25.79 22.27
N GLU A 12 24.44 25.77 20.95
CA GLU A 12 24.78 26.95 20.15
C GLU A 12 23.52 27.63 19.62
N GLY A 13 23.44 28.92 19.92
CA GLY A 13 22.29 29.77 19.68
C GLY A 13 22.02 30.03 18.21
N ARG A 14 20.73 30.06 17.87
CA ARG A 14 20.26 30.73 16.65
C ARG A 14 19.73 32.10 17.02
N VAL A 15 20.63 33.04 16.84
CA VAL A 15 20.49 34.49 16.89
C VAL A 15 19.34 34.95 15.99
N ARG A 16 18.54 35.85 16.58
CA ARG A 16 17.55 36.72 15.93
C ARG A 16 18.12 37.38 14.66
N ARG A 17 17.37 37.34 13.55
CA ARG A 17 17.33 38.43 12.57
C ARG A 17 15.89 38.86 12.38
N ALA A 18 15.50 39.83 13.19
CA ALA A 18 14.53 40.84 12.81
C ALA A 18 15.27 41.90 11.96
N ALA A 19 14.49 42.69 11.22
CA ALA A 19 14.89 43.81 10.36
C ALA A 19 15.19 43.44 8.91
N ASP A 20 14.12 43.43 8.11
CA ASP A 20 14.13 44.11 6.80
C ASP A 20 12.69 44.58 6.47
N LEU A 21 12.22 45.57 7.22
CA LEU A 21 11.02 46.34 6.88
C LEU A 21 11.46 47.49 5.99
N ARG A 22 11.21 47.37 4.68
CA ARG A 22 11.37 48.47 3.73
C ARG A 22 10.33 49.57 4.03
N PRO A 23 10.73 50.81 4.34
CA PRO A 23 9.82 51.93 4.39
C PRO A 23 9.59 52.44 2.96
N GLY A 24 8.34 52.46 2.48
CA GLY A 24 8.03 53.11 1.20
C GLY A 24 6.97 52.45 0.33
N GLN A 25 5.99 51.72 0.89
CA GLN A 25 4.78 51.39 0.14
C GLN A 25 3.63 52.26 0.62
N ASP A 26 3.35 53.28 -0.19
CA ASP A 26 2.22 54.19 -0.11
C ASP A 26 0.90 53.38 -0.26
N PRO A 27 0.04 53.30 0.77
CA PRO A 27 -1.15 52.46 0.77
C PRO A 27 -2.34 53.06 0.00
N SER A 28 -2.18 54.24 -0.63
CA SER A 28 -3.28 55.02 -1.18
C SER A 28 -3.57 54.79 -2.68
N ALA A 29 -2.66 54.16 -3.43
CA ALA A 29 -2.71 54.18 -4.91
C ALA A 29 -3.26 52.90 -5.61
N ARG A 30 -3.88 51.95 -4.91
CA ARG A 30 -4.43 50.72 -5.55
C ARG A 30 -5.93 50.48 -5.34
N ARG A 31 -6.72 51.55 -5.24
CA ARG A 31 -8.18 51.48 -5.35
C ARG A 31 -8.62 52.22 -6.60
N CYS A 32 -8.60 51.55 -7.75
CA CYS A 32 -9.43 51.82 -8.93
C CYS A 32 -8.81 51.17 -10.17
N SER A 33 -8.90 49.84 -10.27
CA SER A 33 -8.86 49.18 -11.57
C SER A 33 -9.41 47.76 -11.45
N SER A 34 -10.39 47.47 -12.31
CA SER A 34 -10.95 46.16 -12.63
C SER A 34 -11.45 45.31 -11.45
N ARG A 35 -12.64 45.67 -10.97
CA ARG A 35 -13.59 44.75 -10.35
C ARG A 35 -14.24 43.85 -11.42
N VAL A 36 -13.41 43.31 -12.32
CA VAL A 36 -13.77 42.14 -13.12
C VAL A 36 -13.32 40.97 -12.26
N ASP A 37 -14.30 40.20 -11.81
CA ASP A 37 -14.23 39.21 -10.74
C ASP A 37 -12.91 38.43 -10.67
N ALA A 38 -12.02 38.84 -9.78
CA ALA A 38 -10.87 38.04 -9.38
C ALA A 38 -11.31 36.66 -8.86
N ALA A 39 -12.53 36.56 -8.31
CA ALA A 39 -13.15 35.30 -7.93
C ALA A 39 -13.44 34.39 -9.14
N THR A 40 -13.84 34.96 -10.29
CA THR A 40 -14.15 34.20 -11.51
C THR A 40 -12.88 33.77 -12.24
N ILE A 41 -11.84 34.60 -12.27
CA ILE A 41 -10.54 34.22 -12.87
C ILE A 41 -9.85 33.15 -12.01
N VAL A 42 -9.89 33.25 -10.68
CA VAL A 42 -9.37 32.20 -9.78
C VAL A 42 -10.17 30.90 -9.90
N ALA A 43 -11.51 30.97 -9.96
CA ALA A 43 -12.36 29.80 -10.15
C ALA A 43 -12.14 29.11 -11.51
N MET A 44 -11.86 29.86 -12.57
CA MET A 44 -11.63 29.31 -13.92
C MET A 44 -10.21 28.69 -14.04
N THR A 45 -9.19 29.27 -13.40
CA THR A 45 -7.87 28.62 -13.29
C THR A 45 -7.85 27.41 -12.35
N ASP A 46 -8.71 27.36 -11.32
CA ASP A 46 -8.86 26.17 -10.46
C ASP A 46 -9.54 25.01 -11.20
N ILE A 47 -10.42 25.29 -12.17
CA ILE A 47 -11.06 24.26 -13.00
C ILE A 47 -10.09 23.71 -14.06
N GLU A 48 -9.29 24.56 -14.72
CA GLU A 48 -8.26 24.10 -15.66
C GLU A 48 -7.10 23.35 -14.98
N THR A 49 -6.75 23.71 -13.73
CA THR A 49 -5.75 22.96 -12.95
C THR A 49 -6.30 21.68 -12.31
N ALA A 50 -7.61 21.59 -12.07
CA ALA A 50 -8.24 20.34 -11.61
C ALA A 50 -8.28 19.25 -12.69
N VAL A 51 -8.33 19.62 -13.98
CA VAL A 51 -8.43 18.66 -15.10
C VAL A 51 -7.06 18.16 -15.59
N HIS A 52 -5.96 18.82 -15.21
CA HIS A 52 -4.61 18.24 -15.30
C HIS A 52 -4.28 17.30 -14.13
N HIS A 53 -5.25 16.48 -13.73
CA HIS A 53 -5.00 15.29 -12.92
C HIS A 53 -4.07 14.35 -13.69
N ARG A 54 -2.78 14.40 -13.35
CA ARG A 54 -1.73 13.52 -13.91
C ARG A 54 -2.25 12.08 -13.98
N PRO A 55 -2.29 11.44 -15.16
CA PRO A 55 -2.63 10.02 -15.29
C PRO A 55 -1.73 9.12 -14.42
N ASP A 56 -0.54 9.61 -14.07
CA ASP A 56 0.39 8.96 -13.14
C ASP A 56 -0.18 8.72 -11.74
N SER A 57 -1.21 9.46 -11.32
CA SER A 57 -1.84 9.28 -10.01
C SER A 57 -2.71 8.03 -9.99
N LEU A 58 -3.52 7.80 -11.03
CA LEU A 58 -4.37 6.62 -11.16
C LEU A 58 -3.55 5.34 -11.23
N LEU A 59 -2.46 5.33 -12.02
CA LEU A 59 -1.56 4.18 -12.16
C LEU A 59 -0.93 3.75 -10.83
N ARG A 60 -0.80 4.66 -9.85
CA ARG A 60 -0.32 4.33 -8.50
C ARG A 60 -1.39 3.63 -7.66
N VAL A 61 -2.66 3.89 -7.88
CA VAL A 61 -3.72 3.34 -7.01
C VAL A 61 -4.20 1.97 -7.52
N VAL A 62 -4.09 1.73 -8.83
CA VAL A 62 -4.54 0.50 -9.49
C VAL A 62 -4.04 -0.79 -8.82
N PRO A 63 -2.73 -0.95 -8.48
CA PRO A 63 -2.26 -2.18 -7.86
C PRO A 63 -2.90 -2.45 -6.49
N SER A 64 -3.03 -1.42 -5.65
CA SER A 64 -3.64 -1.53 -4.33
C SER A 64 -5.14 -1.80 -4.40
N ILE A 65 -5.86 -1.16 -5.33
CA ILE A 65 -7.28 -1.46 -5.56
C ILE A 65 -7.44 -2.89 -6.08
N GLY A 66 -6.65 -3.27 -7.09
CA GLY A 66 -6.68 -4.61 -7.67
C GLY A 66 -6.42 -5.69 -6.63
N ALA A 67 -5.39 -5.51 -5.79
CA ALA A 67 -5.08 -6.43 -4.69
C ALA A 67 -6.22 -6.50 -3.67
N GLY A 68 -6.79 -5.35 -3.29
CA GLY A 68 -7.90 -5.27 -2.35
C GLY A 68 -9.17 -5.96 -2.84
N VAL A 69 -9.58 -5.65 -4.07
CA VAL A 69 -10.79 -6.22 -4.69
C VAL A 69 -10.60 -7.71 -4.96
N ALA A 70 -9.44 -8.15 -5.46
CA ALA A 70 -9.17 -9.56 -5.69
C ALA A 70 -9.19 -10.36 -4.37
N ALA A 71 -8.61 -9.82 -3.30
CA ALA A 71 -8.63 -10.46 -1.98
C ALA A 71 -10.05 -10.62 -1.40
N ILE A 72 -10.89 -9.59 -1.53
CA ILE A 72 -12.29 -9.64 -1.11
C ILE A 72 -13.09 -10.60 -2.00
N GLY A 73 -12.87 -10.55 -3.31
CA GLY A 73 -13.51 -11.45 -4.27
C GLY A 73 -13.20 -12.92 -3.98
N MET A 74 -11.95 -13.25 -3.63
CA MET A 74 -11.58 -14.59 -3.18
C MET A 74 -12.30 -15.01 -1.90
N ALA A 75 -12.39 -14.12 -0.90
CA ALA A 75 -13.08 -14.45 0.33
C ALA A 75 -14.57 -14.70 0.10
N LEU A 76 -15.22 -13.86 -0.72
CA LEU A 76 -16.61 -14.05 -1.11
C LEU A 76 -16.79 -15.38 -1.86
N TYR A 77 -15.89 -15.68 -2.81
CA TYR A 77 -15.90 -16.95 -3.53
C TYR A 77 -15.87 -18.13 -2.55
N GLN A 78 -14.93 -18.16 -1.60
CA GLN A 78 -14.79 -19.26 -0.64
C GLN A 78 -16.00 -19.43 0.28
N VAL A 79 -16.64 -18.33 0.67
CA VAL A 79 -17.88 -18.38 1.46
C VAL A 79 -19.04 -18.91 0.62
N LEU A 80 -19.12 -18.55 -0.66
CA LEU A 80 -20.21 -18.93 -1.56
C LEU A 80 -20.05 -20.34 -2.14
N THR A 81 -18.82 -20.86 -2.25
CA THR A 81 -18.53 -22.20 -2.76
C THR A 81 -17.79 -23.04 -1.72
N PRO A 82 -18.45 -23.42 -0.61
CA PRO A 82 -17.84 -24.26 0.41
C PRO A 82 -17.59 -25.67 -0.12
N GLY A 83 -16.34 -26.13 -0.05
CA GLY A 83 -15.93 -27.46 -0.49
C GLY A 83 -14.42 -27.59 -0.52
N ALA A 84 -13.91 -28.81 -0.31
CA ALA A 84 -12.47 -29.06 -0.38
C ALA A 84 -11.96 -28.81 -1.80
N PRO A 85 -10.81 -28.13 -1.98
CA PRO A 85 -10.19 -27.97 -3.29
C PRO A 85 -9.96 -29.32 -3.95
N GLN A 86 -10.45 -29.50 -5.18
CA GLN A 86 -10.10 -30.66 -5.99
C GLN A 86 -8.87 -30.32 -6.84
N ALA A 87 -7.94 -31.27 -6.96
CA ALA A 87 -6.68 -31.11 -7.71
C ALA A 87 -6.86 -31.16 -9.24
N THR A 88 -8.09 -31.38 -9.72
CA THR A 88 -8.44 -31.42 -11.13
C THR A 88 -9.29 -30.21 -11.49
N PHE A 89 -8.90 -29.49 -12.55
CA PHE A 89 -9.67 -28.39 -13.12
C PHE A 89 -10.94 -28.93 -13.79
N GLY A 90 -11.94 -29.26 -12.98
CA GLY A 90 -13.21 -29.82 -13.44
C GLY A 90 -14.22 -28.77 -13.87
N SER A 91 -14.04 -27.52 -13.43
CA SER A 91 -15.03 -26.46 -13.62
C SER A 91 -14.43 -25.09 -13.95
N ALA A 92 -15.22 -24.24 -14.61
CA ALA A 92 -14.88 -22.83 -14.85
C ALA A 92 -14.68 -22.05 -13.54
N LEU A 93 -15.28 -22.51 -12.44
CA LEU A 93 -15.15 -21.90 -11.13
C LEU A 93 -13.75 -22.11 -10.54
N ASP A 94 -13.14 -23.27 -10.75
CA ASP A 94 -11.75 -23.55 -10.32
C ASP A 94 -10.77 -22.65 -11.05
N PHE A 95 -10.96 -22.46 -12.37
CA PHE A 95 -10.14 -21.54 -13.17
C PHE A 95 -10.29 -20.09 -12.69
N LEU A 96 -11.52 -19.66 -12.38
CA LEU A 96 -11.78 -18.32 -11.84
C LEU A 96 -11.12 -18.12 -10.48
N ARG A 97 -11.20 -19.11 -9.58
CA ARG A 97 -10.58 -19.09 -8.26
C ARG A 97 -9.06 -18.90 -8.37
N ASP A 98 -8.41 -19.74 -9.17
CA ASP A 98 -6.96 -19.74 -9.30
C ASP A 98 -6.47 -18.49 -10.05
N GLY A 99 -7.26 -18.01 -11.03
CA GLY A 99 -7.03 -16.73 -11.69
C GLY A 99 -7.16 -15.52 -10.75
N LEU A 100 -8.17 -15.50 -9.87
CA LEU A 100 -8.33 -14.48 -8.83
C LEU A 100 -7.17 -14.53 -7.83
N PHE A 101 -6.72 -15.72 -7.45
CA PHE A 101 -5.57 -15.88 -6.56
C PHE A 101 -4.28 -15.36 -7.20
N LEU A 102 -4.02 -15.73 -8.45
CA LEU A 102 -2.87 -15.23 -9.21
C LEU A 102 -2.91 -13.71 -9.34
N LEU A 103 -4.07 -13.15 -9.69
CA LEU A 103 -4.27 -11.70 -9.79
C LEU A 103 -3.99 -11.02 -8.44
N TYR A 104 -4.52 -11.58 -7.34
CA TYR A 104 -4.27 -11.08 -5.99
C TYR A 104 -2.77 -11.06 -5.66
N LEU A 105 -2.03 -12.12 -5.97
CA LEU A 105 -0.59 -12.21 -5.70
C LEU A 105 0.18 -11.15 -6.50
N VAL A 106 -0.04 -11.06 -7.82
CA VAL A 106 0.65 -10.11 -8.70
C VAL A 106 0.33 -8.66 -8.31
N ALA A 107 -0.95 -8.36 -8.07
CA ALA A 107 -1.37 -7.03 -7.64
C ALA A 107 -0.79 -6.67 -6.26
N SER A 108 -0.73 -7.62 -5.32
CA SER A 108 -0.12 -7.42 -4.01
C SER A 108 1.39 -7.16 -4.09
N ILE A 109 2.12 -7.86 -4.97
CA ILE A 109 3.55 -7.59 -5.21
C ILE A 109 3.71 -6.15 -5.72
N ALA A 110 2.94 -5.76 -6.73
CA ALA A 110 3.00 -4.41 -7.29
C ALA A 110 2.63 -3.33 -6.26
N ALA A 111 1.60 -3.56 -5.44
CA ALA A 111 1.20 -2.68 -4.35
C ALA A 111 2.29 -2.58 -3.27
N MET A 112 2.97 -3.68 -2.94
CA MET A 112 4.09 -3.70 -1.99
C MET A 112 5.29 -2.92 -2.51
N VAL A 113 5.66 -3.10 -3.79
CA VAL A 113 6.73 -2.33 -4.45
C VAL A 113 6.41 -0.84 -4.42
N LEU A 114 5.16 -0.46 -4.69
CA LEU A 114 4.74 0.92 -4.67
C LEU A 114 4.73 1.51 -3.26
N ALA A 115 4.18 0.80 -2.27
CA ALA A 115 4.18 1.22 -0.88
C ALA A 115 5.61 1.41 -0.35
N ARG A 116 6.55 0.55 -0.79
CA ARG A 116 7.98 0.71 -0.51
C ARG A 116 8.56 1.98 -1.17
N ARG A 117 8.26 2.23 -2.44
CA ARG A 117 8.70 3.44 -3.17
C ARG A 117 8.17 4.73 -2.54
N GLN A 118 6.99 4.68 -1.93
CA GLN A 118 6.38 5.79 -1.21
C GLN A 118 6.90 5.95 0.24
N GLY A 119 7.77 5.04 0.70
CA GLY A 119 8.31 5.07 2.06
C GLY A 119 7.32 4.65 3.15
N LEU A 120 6.16 4.09 2.79
CA LEU A 120 5.17 3.58 3.75
C LEU A 120 5.66 2.28 4.41
N LEU A 121 6.22 1.38 3.60
CA LEU A 121 6.71 0.07 4.03
C LEU A 121 8.20 -0.09 3.70
N PRO A 122 9.11 0.61 4.42
CA PRO A 122 10.53 0.49 4.15
C PRO A 122 11.09 -0.85 4.64
N GLY A 123 12.18 -1.29 3.99
CA GLY A 123 13.03 -2.35 4.50
C GLY A 123 12.77 -3.75 3.94
N ILE A 124 13.36 -4.73 4.64
CA ILE A 124 13.43 -6.13 4.19
C ILE A 124 12.07 -6.83 4.19
N GLY A 125 11.13 -6.42 5.05
CA GLY A 125 9.80 -7.04 5.14
C GLY A 125 9.03 -7.01 3.82
N ALA A 126 8.97 -5.84 3.17
CA ALA A 126 8.33 -5.70 1.85
C ALA A 126 8.99 -6.57 0.77
N TRP A 127 10.32 -6.75 0.85
CA TRP A 127 11.06 -7.60 -0.08
C TRP A 127 10.76 -9.09 0.15
N LEU A 128 10.72 -9.53 1.41
CA LEU A 128 10.36 -10.90 1.78
C LEU A 128 8.94 -11.27 1.31
N VAL A 129 7.96 -10.36 1.45
CA VAL A 129 6.62 -10.59 0.88
C VAL A 129 6.68 -10.70 -0.64
N GLY A 130 7.41 -9.81 -1.31
CA GLY A 130 7.56 -9.86 -2.77
C GLY A 130 8.18 -11.16 -3.27
N VAL A 131 9.23 -11.65 -2.61
CA VAL A 131 9.87 -12.94 -2.96
C VAL A 131 8.93 -14.11 -2.65
N GLY A 132 8.31 -14.11 -1.46
CA GLY A 132 7.38 -15.16 -1.06
C GLY A 132 6.21 -15.31 -2.05
N TYR A 133 5.54 -14.19 -2.38
CA TYR A 133 4.48 -14.18 -3.37
C TYR A 133 4.99 -14.47 -4.79
N GLY A 134 6.20 -14.05 -5.14
CA GLY A 134 6.81 -14.40 -6.43
C GLY A 134 6.96 -15.91 -6.63
N LEU A 135 7.36 -16.64 -5.58
CA LEU A 135 7.41 -18.11 -5.60
C LEU A 135 6.02 -18.72 -5.79
N LEU A 136 5.01 -18.18 -5.12
CA LEU A 136 3.62 -18.64 -5.26
C LEU A 136 3.08 -18.39 -6.67
N VAL A 137 3.37 -17.22 -7.26
CA VAL A 137 2.98 -16.87 -8.64
C VAL A 137 3.53 -17.87 -9.64
N ILE A 138 4.78 -18.31 -9.49
CA ILE A 138 5.38 -19.33 -10.37
C ILE A 138 4.60 -20.64 -10.28
N GLY A 139 4.29 -21.08 -9.05
CA GLY A 139 3.56 -22.31 -8.81
C GLY A 139 2.13 -22.30 -9.34
N VAL A 140 1.35 -21.28 -8.97
CA VAL A 140 -0.04 -21.10 -9.39
C VAL A 140 -0.11 -20.87 -10.91
N GLY A 141 0.79 -20.06 -11.46
CA GLY A 141 0.87 -19.83 -12.90
C GLY A 141 1.20 -21.09 -13.69
N ALA A 142 2.13 -21.92 -13.20
CA ALA A 142 2.41 -23.22 -13.81
C ALA A 142 1.19 -24.15 -13.73
N GLY A 143 0.47 -24.16 -12.61
CA GLY A 143 -0.77 -24.93 -12.45
C GLY A 143 -1.85 -24.54 -13.48
N LEU A 144 -2.07 -23.24 -13.67
CA LEU A 144 -3.00 -22.72 -14.67
C LEU A 144 -2.61 -23.06 -16.11
N VAL A 145 -1.31 -23.01 -16.44
CA VAL A 145 -0.81 -23.34 -17.78
C VAL A 145 -0.86 -24.84 -18.05
N LEU A 146 -0.51 -25.66 -17.06
CA LEU A 146 -0.48 -27.12 -17.16
C LEU A 146 -1.85 -27.78 -16.93
N GLN A 147 -2.84 -27.02 -16.45
CA GLN A 147 -4.16 -27.50 -16.03
C GLN A 147 -4.07 -28.65 -15.00
N ARG A 148 -3.05 -28.62 -14.15
CA ARG A 148 -2.86 -29.55 -13.02
C ARG A 148 -1.87 -28.95 -12.03
N ASP A 149 -2.03 -29.28 -10.76
CA ASP A 149 -1.06 -28.87 -9.75
C ASP A 149 0.29 -29.57 -9.97
N PRO A 150 1.39 -28.82 -10.16
CA PRO A 150 2.69 -29.44 -10.30
C PRO A 150 3.11 -30.06 -8.97
N GLU A 151 3.64 -31.29 -8.99
CA GLU A 151 4.09 -32.00 -7.79
C GLU A 151 5.16 -31.21 -7.00
N TRP A 152 5.98 -30.44 -7.71
CA TRP A 152 7.00 -29.57 -7.11
C TRP A 152 6.43 -28.31 -6.45
N PHE A 153 5.13 -28.01 -6.61
CA PHE A 153 4.51 -26.83 -6.01
C PHE A 153 4.70 -26.79 -4.51
N GLY A 154 4.59 -27.92 -3.80
CA GLY A 154 4.82 -27.98 -2.36
C GLY A 154 6.21 -27.49 -1.94
N ILE A 155 7.22 -27.70 -2.79
CA ILE A 155 8.62 -27.28 -2.55
C ILE A 155 8.76 -25.75 -2.62
N LEU A 156 7.99 -25.07 -3.49
CA LEU A 156 8.02 -23.61 -3.59
C LEU A 156 6.96 -22.93 -2.71
N GLY A 157 5.82 -23.58 -2.57
CA GLY A 157 4.64 -23.09 -1.87
C GLY A 157 4.90 -22.87 -0.39
N LEU A 158 5.46 -23.87 0.30
CA LEU A 158 5.75 -23.77 1.73
C LEU A 158 6.77 -22.65 2.03
N PRO A 159 7.96 -22.60 1.39
CA PRO A 159 8.88 -21.48 1.59
C PRO A 159 8.29 -20.14 1.18
N GLY A 160 7.52 -20.08 0.08
CA GLY A 160 6.86 -18.86 -0.37
C GLY A 160 5.91 -18.29 0.68
N ASN A 161 5.08 -19.15 1.29
CA ASN A 161 4.18 -18.81 2.38
C ASN A 161 4.94 -18.35 3.63
N LEU A 162 5.98 -19.07 4.04
CA LEU A 162 6.80 -18.70 5.21
C LEU A 162 7.47 -17.34 5.03
N LEU A 163 8.05 -17.09 3.85
CA LEU A 163 8.66 -15.80 3.51
C LEU A 163 7.64 -14.66 3.51
N ALA A 164 6.44 -14.90 2.96
CA ALA A 164 5.38 -13.90 2.96
C ALA A 164 4.91 -13.57 4.40
N MET A 165 4.67 -14.58 5.24
CA MET A 165 4.29 -14.36 6.64
C MET A 165 5.36 -13.57 7.40
N ALA A 166 6.62 -14.01 7.32
CA ALA A 166 7.74 -13.30 7.96
C ALA A 166 7.87 -11.86 7.43
N GLY A 167 7.65 -11.68 6.12
CA GLY A 167 7.67 -10.37 5.47
C GLY A 167 6.58 -9.43 5.98
N PHE A 168 5.34 -9.89 6.11
CA PHE A 168 4.22 -9.08 6.62
C PHE A 168 4.45 -8.66 8.07
N ILE A 169 4.85 -9.59 8.93
CA ILE A 169 5.15 -9.32 10.34
C ILE A 169 6.30 -8.30 10.44
N THR A 170 7.38 -8.51 9.68
CA THR A 170 8.54 -7.61 9.69
C THR A 170 8.17 -6.22 9.17
N ALA A 171 7.42 -6.13 8.07
CA ALA A 171 6.97 -4.87 7.48
C ALA A 171 6.08 -4.09 8.47
N ALA A 172 5.16 -4.78 9.16
CA ALA A 172 4.32 -4.18 10.18
C ALA A 172 5.13 -3.64 11.37
N ILE A 173 6.07 -4.43 11.91
CA ILE A 173 6.93 -3.99 13.01
C ILE A 173 7.76 -2.76 12.62
N VAL A 174 8.35 -2.76 11.42
CA VAL A 174 9.16 -1.64 10.93
C VAL A 174 8.30 -0.39 10.72
N ALA A 175 7.15 -0.52 10.07
CA ALA A 175 6.24 0.60 9.82
C ALA A 175 5.68 1.21 11.12
N TRP A 176 5.38 0.37 12.11
CA TRP A 176 4.95 0.77 13.45
C TRP A 176 6.05 1.53 14.20
N ARG A 177 7.26 0.95 14.26
CA ARG A 177 8.41 1.60 14.92
C ARG A 177 8.75 2.93 14.29
N ALA A 178 8.61 3.05 12.97
CA ALA A 178 8.83 4.28 12.23
C ALA A 178 7.65 5.28 12.32
N ARG A 179 6.55 4.92 13.02
CA ARG A 179 5.30 5.70 13.13
C ARG A 179 4.77 6.17 11.78
N ARG A 180 4.94 5.36 10.72
CA ARG A 180 4.52 5.69 9.34
C ARG A 180 3.05 5.42 9.09
N ILE A 181 2.48 4.47 9.82
CA ILE A 181 1.09 4.04 9.68
C ILE A 181 0.40 3.98 11.06
N PRO A 182 -0.93 4.19 11.13
CA PRO A 182 -1.70 4.01 12.35
C PRO A 182 -1.61 2.58 12.91
N GLY A 183 -1.80 2.41 14.22
CA GLY A 183 -1.67 1.10 14.88
C GLY A 183 -2.67 0.06 14.39
N TRP A 184 -3.92 0.46 14.14
CA TRP A 184 -4.93 -0.45 13.59
C TRP A 184 -4.57 -0.93 12.17
N VAL A 185 -3.94 -0.07 11.36
CA VAL A 185 -3.45 -0.45 10.01
C VAL A 185 -2.27 -1.41 10.12
N THR A 186 -1.38 -1.18 11.09
CA THR A 186 -0.28 -2.11 11.40
C THR A 186 -0.83 -3.48 11.76
N LEU A 187 -1.88 -3.53 12.59
CA LEU A 187 -2.53 -4.77 12.98
C LEU A 187 -3.14 -5.47 11.76
N LEU A 188 -3.83 -4.75 10.88
CA LEU A 188 -4.34 -5.31 9.61
C LEU A 188 -3.23 -5.87 8.73
N LEU A 189 -2.08 -5.19 8.65
CA LEU A 189 -0.94 -5.68 7.88
C LEU A 189 -0.35 -6.96 8.48
N ALA A 190 -0.09 -6.98 9.78
CA ALA A 190 0.50 -8.13 10.46
C ALA A 190 -0.45 -9.32 10.52
N VAL A 191 -1.62 -9.12 11.13
CA VAL A 191 -2.62 -10.17 11.35
C VAL A 191 -3.27 -10.55 10.03
N GLY A 192 -3.71 -9.56 9.25
CA GLY A 192 -4.32 -9.83 7.95
C GLY A 192 -3.35 -10.50 6.99
N GLY A 193 -2.09 -10.07 6.93
CA GLY A 193 -1.07 -10.71 6.08
C GLY A 193 -0.73 -12.13 6.53
N PHE A 194 -0.65 -12.38 7.83
CA PHE A 194 -0.40 -13.72 8.39
C PHE A 194 -1.57 -14.68 8.11
N PHE A 195 -2.79 -14.27 8.44
CA PHE A 195 -3.97 -15.10 8.23
C PHE A 195 -4.33 -15.26 6.75
N ALA A 196 -4.04 -14.28 5.91
CA ALA A 196 -4.19 -14.41 4.46
C ALA A 196 -3.20 -15.42 3.84
N VAL A 197 -2.22 -15.91 4.59
CA VAL A 197 -1.34 -16.99 4.13
C VAL A 197 -1.74 -18.33 4.76
N LEU A 198 -2.09 -18.37 6.05
CA LEU A 198 -2.44 -19.63 6.73
C LEU A 198 -3.87 -20.10 6.48
N ALA A 199 -4.80 -19.15 6.42
CA ALA A 199 -6.22 -19.40 6.42
C ALA A 199 -6.86 -18.82 5.17
N THR A 200 -6.09 -18.76 4.08
CA THR A 200 -6.53 -18.18 2.82
C THR A 200 -7.78 -18.86 2.33
N GLU A 201 -8.01 -20.14 2.65
CA GLU A 201 -9.21 -20.93 2.30
C GLU A 201 -10.47 -20.58 3.11
N PHE A 202 -10.32 -19.87 4.23
CA PHE A 202 -11.42 -19.51 5.15
C PHE A 202 -11.89 -18.06 4.97
N GLY A 203 -11.57 -17.41 3.85
CA GLY A 203 -11.98 -16.04 3.55
C GLY A 203 -11.27 -14.98 4.39
N THR A 204 -10.16 -15.31 5.05
CA THR A 204 -9.38 -14.34 5.85
C THR A 204 -8.68 -13.28 4.99
N SER A 205 -8.65 -13.46 3.66
CA SER A 205 -8.13 -12.49 2.70
C SER A 205 -8.86 -11.14 2.75
N VAL A 206 -10.06 -11.05 3.33
CA VAL A 206 -10.73 -9.75 3.55
C VAL A 206 -9.87 -8.79 4.35
N LEU A 207 -9.17 -9.26 5.39
CA LEU A 207 -8.38 -8.39 6.27
C LEU A 207 -7.23 -7.72 5.53
N ILE A 208 -6.47 -8.49 4.76
CA ILE A 208 -5.40 -7.95 3.93
C ILE A 208 -5.94 -7.14 2.75
N GLY A 209 -7.12 -7.50 2.23
CA GLY A 209 -7.83 -6.71 1.22
C GLY A 209 -8.18 -5.30 1.72
N CYS A 210 -8.71 -5.20 2.94
CA CYS A 210 -8.99 -3.92 3.61
C CYS A 210 -7.71 -3.09 3.81
N PHE A 211 -6.58 -3.72 4.15
CA PHE A 211 -5.30 -3.04 4.22
C PHE A 211 -4.92 -2.44 2.85
N TRP A 212 -5.04 -3.21 1.76
CA TRP A 212 -4.72 -2.71 0.43
C TRP A 212 -5.62 -1.55 0.00
N LEU A 213 -6.93 -1.64 0.25
CA LEU A 213 -7.86 -0.53 -0.02
C LEU A 213 -7.55 0.72 0.81
N TRP A 214 -7.09 0.54 2.06
CA TRP A 214 -6.60 1.66 2.85
C TRP A 214 -5.36 2.31 2.24
N THR A 215 -4.39 1.51 1.77
CA THR A 215 -3.19 2.07 1.11
C THR A 215 -3.57 2.87 -0.14
N ALA A 216 -4.53 2.38 -0.94
CA ALA A 216 -5.07 3.08 -2.09
C ALA A 216 -5.64 4.46 -1.70
N ARG A 217 -6.42 4.52 -0.62
CA ARG A 217 -6.97 5.78 -0.08
C ARG A 217 -5.87 6.74 0.41
N GLY A 218 -4.81 6.21 1.01
CA GLY A 218 -3.66 6.99 1.48
C GLY A 218 -2.93 7.70 0.33
N VAL A 219 -2.79 7.04 -0.82
CA VAL A 219 -2.19 7.63 -2.03
C VAL A 219 -3.02 8.79 -2.60
N LEU A 220 -4.34 8.76 -2.40
CA LEU A 220 -5.25 9.79 -2.88
C LEU A 220 -5.31 11.04 -1.99
N ARG A 221 -4.78 11.00 -0.76
CA ARG A 221 -4.79 12.18 0.12
C ARG A 221 -3.67 13.15 -0.28
N PRO A 222 -3.97 14.37 -0.76
CA PRO A 222 -2.95 15.37 -1.04
C PRO A 222 -2.22 15.74 0.25
N ALA A 223 -0.92 15.97 0.16
CA ALA A 223 0.01 16.24 1.28
C ALA A 223 -0.23 17.58 2.03
N ARG A 224 -1.47 18.10 2.03
CA ARG A 224 -1.79 19.43 2.55
C ARG A 224 -2.11 19.49 4.05
N GLU A 225 -2.08 18.35 4.77
CA GLU A 225 -2.50 18.29 6.18
C GLU A 225 -1.49 17.61 7.13
N SER A 226 -0.23 17.43 6.72
CA SER A 226 0.83 16.86 7.58
C SER A 226 1.79 17.90 8.10
#